data_AF-A0A1V6BTH9-F1
#
_entry.id   AF-A0A1V6BTH9-F1
#
_cell.length_a   1.000
_cell.length_b   1.000
_cell.length_c   1.000
_cell.angle_alpha   90.00
_cell.angle_beta   90.00
_cell.angle_gamma   90.00
#
_symmetry.space_group_name_H-M   'P 1'
#
loop_
_entity.id
_entity.type
_entity.pdbx_description
1 polymer ?
#
loop_
_entity_poly.entity_id
_entity_poly.type
_entity_poly.pdbx_seq_one_letter_code
_entity_poly.pdbx_strand_id
1 'polypeptide(L)'
;MQAMQRNDIAEARRLQYESVKILDVVIRHGGGVRGGKALMKLAGIDCGQCRLPISPVSDEEMENIKKELHDTAFFNITNNRI
;
A
#
# COMPACT_ATOMS: atom_id res chain seq x y z
N MET A 1 -8.30 -10.85 -8.78
CA MET A 1 -9.52 -11.24 -9.52
C MET A 1 -9.41 -12.57 -10.26
N GLN A 2 -8.31 -12.85 -10.97
CA GLN A 2 -8.18 -14.07 -11.77
C GLN A 2 -8.39 -15.38 -10.97
N ALA A 3 -7.85 -15.50 -9.75
CA ALA A 3 -8.06 -16.68 -8.90
C ALA A 3 -9.54 -16.91 -8.56
N MET A 4 -10.27 -15.87 -8.16
CA MET A 4 -11.72 -15.93 -7.92
C MET A 4 -12.49 -16.34 -9.18
N GLN A 5 -12.13 -15.82 -10.36
CA GLN A 5 -12.79 -16.17 -11.63
C GLN A 5 -12.60 -17.64 -12.00
N ARG A 6 -11.46 -18.24 -11.64
CA ARG A 6 -11.21 -19.68 -11.80
C ARG A 6 -11.78 -20.53 -10.65
N ASN A 7 -12.54 -19.92 -9.74
CA ASN A 7 -13.04 -20.53 -8.52
C ASN A 7 -11.94 -21.12 -7.61
N ASP A 8 -10.70 -20.61 -7.74
CA ASP A 8 -9.57 -20.97 -6.89
C ASP A 8 -9.59 -20.11 -5.61
N ILE A 9 -10.41 -20.55 -4.66
CA ILE A 9 -10.68 -19.82 -3.42
C ILE A 9 -9.44 -19.81 -2.49
N ALA A 10 -8.64 -20.87 -2.53
CA ALA A 10 -7.43 -20.97 -1.70
C ALA A 10 -6.41 -19.90 -2.11
N GLU A 11 -6.13 -19.79 -3.41
CA GLU A 11 -5.22 -18.77 -3.91
C GLU A 11 -5.80 -17.35 -3.77
N ALA A 12 -7.09 -17.18 -4.01
CA ALA A 12 -7.74 -15.89 -3.82
C ALA A 12 -7.64 -15.40 -2.37
N ARG A 13 -7.83 -16.29 -1.38
CA ARG A 13 -7.67 -15.97 0.04
C ARG A 13 -6.23 -15.57 0.36
N ARG A 14 -5.25 -16.32 -0.16
CA ARG A 14 -3.82 -16.02 0.04
C ARG A 14 -3.46 -14.63 -0.49
N LEU A 15 -3.85 -14.34 -1.74
CA LEU A 15 -3.61 -13.03 -2.37
C LEU A 15 -4.33 -11.89 -1.64
N GLN A 16 -5.56 -12.12 -1.19
CA GLN A 16 -6.29 -11.12 -0.42
C GLN A 16 -5.61 -10.83 0.91
N TYR A 17 -5.09 -11.85 1.60
CA TYR A 17 -4.37 -11.67 2.86
C TYR A 17 -3.08 -10.85 2.69
N GLU A 18 -2.34 -11.06 1.60
CA GLU A 18 -1.19 -10.21 1.26
C GLU A 18 -1.61 -8.74 1.04
N SER A 19 -2.74 -8.50 0.35
CA SER A 19 -3.28 -7.15 0.21
C SER A 19 -3.68 -6.52 1.56
N VAL A 20 -4.18 -7.31 2.51
CA VAL A 20 -4.54 -6.84 3.84
C VAL A 20 -3.31 -6.42 4.64
N LYS A 21 -2.18 -7.14 4.55
CA LYS A 21 -0.92 -6.75 5.21
C LYS A 21 -0.42 -5.39 4.74
N ILE A 22 -0.51 -5.11 3.44
CA ILE A 22 -0.16 -3.79 2.87
C ILE A 22 -1.12 -2.72 3.40
N LEU A 23 -2.41 -3.02 3.43
CA LEU A 23 -3.43 -2.08 3.89
C LEU A 23 -3.31 -1.76 5.40
N ASP A 24 -2.86 -2.72 6.21
CA ASP A 24 -2.62 -2.50 7.64
C ASP A 24 -1.61 -1.36 7.87
N VAL A 25 -0.49 -1.36 7.13
CA VAL A 25 0.50 -0.26 7.13
C VAL A 25 -0.19 1.06 6.76
N VAL A 26 -0.93 1.09 5.65
CA VAL A 26 -1.63 2.29 5.16
C VAL A 26 -2.60 2.85 6.21
N ILE A 27 -3.35 1.99 6.89
CA ILE A 27 -4.32 2.39 7.91
C ILE A 27 -3.62 3.02 9.11
N ARG A 28 -2.52 2.42 9.58
CA ARG A 28 -1.71 2.96 10.70
C ARG A 28 -1.13 4.34 10.40
N HIS A 29 -0.93 4.68 9.12
CA HIS A 29 -0.39 5.96 8.65
C HIS A 29 -1.42 6.97 8.12
N GLY A 30 -2.66 6.90 8.61
CA GLY A 30 -3.70 7.90 8.31
C GLY A 30 -4.70 7.47 7.25
N GLY A 31 -4.90 6.17 7.09
CA GLY A 31 -6.00 5.61 6.30
C GLY A 31 -5.80 5.73 4.78
N GLY A 32 -6.88 5.43 4.06
CA GLY A 32 -6.83 5.25 2.60
C GLY A 32 -6.45 6.49 1.80
N VAL A 33 -6.65 7.70 2.32
CA VAL A 33 -6.31 8.94 1.60
C VAL A 33 -4.88 9.38 1.88
N ARG A 34 -4.50 9.56 3.14
CA ARG A 34 -3.17 10.04 3.53
C ARG A 34 -2.10 8.97 3.33
N GLY A 35 -2.31 7.80 3.95
CA GLY A 35 -1.43 6.65 3.80
C GLY A 35 -1.43 6.13 2.36
N GLY A 36 -2.59 6.17 1.68
CA GLY A 36 -2.68 5.79 0.27
C GLY A 36 -1.84 6.68 -0.64
N LYS A 37 -1.83 8.00 -0.43
CA LYS A 37 -0.94 8.89 -1.20
C LYS A 37 0.55 8.62 -0.93
N ALA A 38 0.93 8.29 0.31
CA ALA A 38 2.29 7.87 0.62
C ALA A 38 2.65 6.56 -0.10
N LEU A 39 1.75 5.58 -0.06
CA LEU A 39 1.88 4.30 -0.78
C LEU A 39 2.09 4.54 -2.28
N MET A 40 1.29 5.40 -2.91
CA MET A 40 1.41 5.73 -4.33
C MET A 40 2.75 6.38 -4.64
N LYS A 41 3.21 7.32 -3.79
CA LYS A 41 4.52 7.96 -3.96
C LYS A 41 5.66 6.94 -3.88
N LEU A 42 5.59 5.98 -2.96
CA LEU A 42 6.55 4.88 -2.84
C LEU A 42 6.46 3.86 -4.00
N ALA A 43 5.30 3.76 -4.65
CA ALA A 43 5.12 3.01 -5.89
C ALA A 43 5.63 3.78 -7.14
N GLY A 44 6.18 4.99 -6.98
CA GLY A 44 6.71 5.81 -8.07
C GLY A 44 5.71 6.80 -8.68
N ILE A 45 4.51 6.95 -8.10
CA ILE A 45 3.46 7.85 -8.59
C ILE A 45 3.21 8.95 -7.56
N ASP A 46 3.71 10.15 -7.82
CA ASP A 46 3.49 11.29 -6.91
C ASP A 46 2.09 11.89 -7.09
N CYS A 47 1.19 11.62 -6.14
CA CYS A 47 -0.17 12.16 -6.11
C CYS A 47 -0.28 13.53 -5.38
N GLY A 48 0.84 14.15 -5.02
CA GLY A 48 0.90 15.41 -4.29
C GLY A 48 0.33 15.34 -2.87
N GLN A 49 0.30 16.47 -2.18
CA GLN A 49 -0.11 16.55 -0.77
C GLN A 49 -1.62 16.38 -0.56
N CYS A 50 -2.01 16.03 0.66
CA CYS A 50 -3.41 16.03 1.07
C CYS A 50 -3.97 17.46 1.18
N ARG A 51 -5.26 17.61 0.94
CA ARG A 51 -5.98 18.85 1.27
C ARG A 51 -6.28 18.86 2.77
N LEU A 52 -6.24 20.04 3.37
CA LEU A 52 -6.70 20.26 4.75
C LEU A 52 -8.16 19.76 4.94
N PRO A 53 -8.51 19.24 6.13
CA PRO A 53 -7.75 19.25 7.39
C PRO A 53 -6.76 18.08 7.57
N ILE A 54 -6.50 17.27 6.53
CA ILE A 54 -5.61 16.11 6.63
C ILE A 54 -4.15 16.57 6.57
N SER A 55 -3.40 16.31 7.64
CA SER A 55 -1.99 16.67 7.72
C SER A 55 -1.15 15.91 6.68
N PRO A 56 -0.11 16.54 6.11
CA PRO A 56 0.83 15.86 5.22
C PRO A 56 1.60 14.75 5.95
N VAL A 57 2.20 13.84 5.18
CA VAL A 57 3.14 12.83 5.69
C VAL A 57 4.52 13.47 5.76
N SER A 58 5.18 13.39 6.91
CA SER A 58 6.54 13.90 7.08
C SER A 58 7.56 12.96 6.42
N ASP A 59 8.77 13.45 6.18
CA ASP A 59 9.84 12.61 5.59
C ASP A 59 10.24 11.44 6.52
N GLU A 60 10.24 11.67 7.84
CA GLU A 60 10.48 10.61 8.82
C GLU A 60 9.40 9.53 8.79
N GLU A 61 8.14 9.94 8.72
CA GLU A 61 7.03 8.99 8.64
C GLU A 61 7.04 8.24 7.30
N MET A 62 7.43 8.90 6.21
CA MET A 62 7.62 8.25 4.92
C MET A 62 8.67 7.14 4.97
N GLU A 63 9.79 7.36 5.66
CA GLU A 63 10.83 6.34 5.82
C GLU A 63 10.34 5.17 6.70
N ASN A 64 9.53 5.44 7.72
CA ASN A 64 8.91 4.39 8.53
C ASN A 64 7.92 3.56 7.72
N ILE A 65 7.02 4.20 6.95
CA ILE A 65 6.11 3.52 6.02
C ILE A 65 6.89 2.63 5.06
N LYS A 66 7.97 3.16 4.48
CA LYS A 66 8.83 2.42 3.54
C LYS A 66 9.41 1.16 4.18
N LYS A 67 9.95 1.26 5.40
CA LYS A 67 10.51 0.12 6.15
C LYS A 67 9.45 -0.95 6.41
N GLU A 68 8.27 -0.56 6.88
CA GLU A 68 7.19 -1.52 7.15
C GLU A 68 6.68 -2.19 5.87
N LEU A 69 6.64 -1.46 4.74
CA LEU A 69 6.26 -2.03 3.44
C LEU A 69 7.31 -2.99 2.89
N HIS A 70 8.59 -2.87 3.27
CA HIS A 70 9.65 -3.83 2.90
C HIS A 70 9.38 -5.22 3.45
N ASP A 71 8.66 -5.34 4.58
CA ASP A 71 8.27 -6.62 5.19
C ASP A 71 6.99 -7.22 4.55
N THR A 72 6.45 -6.57 3.52
CA THR A 72 5.26 -7.02 2.79
C THR A 72 5.58 -7.35 1.33
N ALA A 73 4.61 -7.90 0.61
CA ALA A 73 4.75 -8.12 -0.84
C ALA A 73 4.72 -6.83 -1.70
N PHE A 74 4.61 -5.64 -1.09
CA PHE A 74 4.39 -4.37 -1.81
C PHE A 74 5.42 -4.11 -2.92
N PHE A 75 6.72 -4.08 -2.59
CA PHE A 75 7.76 -3.76 -3.56
C PHE A 75 7.94 -4.85 -4.64
N ASN A 76 7.64 -6.10 -4.32
CA ASN A 76 7.63 -7.19 -5.31
C ASN A 76 6.54 -6.98 -6.36
N ILE A 77 5.40 -6.39 -5.98
CA ILE A 77 4.26 -6.13 -6.87
C ILE A 77 4.50 -4.86 -7.71
N THR A 78 5.12 -3.82 -7.14
CA THR A 78 5.30 -2.52 -7.80
C THR A 78 6.54 -2.47 -8.69
N ASN A 79 7.66 -3.10 -8.29
CA ASN A 79 8.89 -3.11 -9.10
C ASN A 79 8.73 -3.86 -10.42
N ASN A 80 7.78 -4.79 -10.51
CA ASN A 80 7.47 -5.51 -11.75
C ASN A 80 6.56 -4.72 -12.72
N ARG A 81 6.23 -3.45 -12.43
CA ARG A 81 5.31 -2.63 -13.24
C ARG A 81 5.96 -1.39 -13.85
N ILE A 82 7.24 -1.13 -13.59
CA ILE A 82 8.03 -0.03 -14.17
C ILE A 82 9.11 -0.61 -15.07
#